data_AF-A0A2P2I9Y0-F1
#
_entry.id   AF-A0A2P2I9Y0-F1
#
_cell.length_a   1.000
_cell.length_b   1.000
_cell.length_c   1.000
_cell.angle_alpha   90.00
_cell.angle_beta   90.00
_cell.angle_gamma   90.00
#
_symmetry.space_group_name_H-M   'P 1'
#
loop_
_entity.id
_entity.type
_entity.pdbx_description
1 polymer ?
#
loop_
_entity_poly.entity_id
_entity_poly.type
_entity_poly.pdbx_seq_one_letter_code
_entity_poly.pdbx_strand_id
1 'polypeptide(L)'
;ANGFPNLVLESAWRLPDWNAMKDALSTVEKSAYAREFQWRLNLYRGYTAICHPDEQHLNIVEKCVEIASTLCIKEWKRLPSIVSHIHLPYLQAAQQVMELQEACQIHQGLNQNRANSLHDMKAFVKTWRNRLPVIADDLSHWSDIFTWRQHHYQFIVTHYTEAGEGHQQGNSMLGVHASAQAIIHFGKIARKHNLTNVCLESLSRIHSIPSVPIVDCFQKIRQQVKCYLHMAVANNMGKTELQEGLEVIESTNLKFFTKEMTAEFYALKGLFLSHLARSEDANRALSASVQFHDSLVKGWALWGDYLESAFTRDSSNLTIANYAITCFLQASRSENEAKARKYLAKVFWLLSFESEGSSVLSESVEKYSVGVPAMQWLAWIPQLLTCLVRSEGKVVQNLLNQVGKLFPQAVYLPVRTLYLTLRIEQRGRHKRDPATQHGNQPPSSSDTIRATEPMLRCSRILQIQRDFHPTV
;
A
#
# COMPACT_ATOMS: atom_id res chain seq x y z
N ALA A 1 35.96 8.42 24.87
CA ALA A 1 35.22 7.23 24.40
C ALA A 1 35.26 6.03 25.39
N ASN A 2 35.77 6.17 26.62
CA ASN A 2 36.00 5.03 27.55
C ASN A 2 34.85 4.73 28.53
N GLY A 3 33.60 5.07 28.21
CA GLY A 3 32.48 4.94 29.15
C GLY A 3 31.63 3.66 29.00
N PHE A 4 31.38 3.23 27.76
CA PHE A 4 30.40 2.15 27.49
C PHE A 4 30.82 1.32 26.28
N PRO A 5 31.59 0.23 26.49
CA PRO A 5 32.02 -0.67 25.42
C PRO A 5 30.87 -1.21 24.55
N ASN A 6 29.66 -1.39 25.11
CA ASN A 6 28.48 -1.80 24.34
C ASN A 6 28.01 -0.78 23.30
N LEU A 7 28.06 0.52 23.64
CA LEU A 7 27.67 1.56 22.70
C LEU A 7 28.68 1.62 21.55
N VAL A 8 29.97 1.42 21.87
CA VAL A 8 31.02 1.28 20.87
C VAL A 8 30.72 0.10 19.95
N LEU A 9 30.39 -1.08 20.50
CA LEU A 9 29.97 -2.23 19.70
C LEU A 9 28.78 -1.88 18.79
N GLU A 10 27.70 -1.33 19.32
CA GLU A 10 26.51 -0.99 18.53
C GLU A 10 26.78 0.06 17.44
N SER A 11 27.75 0.94 17.64
CA SER A 11 28.12 1.98 16.66
C SER A 11 29.15 1.51 15.62
N ALA A 12 30.10 0.65 16.02
CA ALA A 12 31.30 0.32 15.24
C ALA A 12 31.07 -0.72 14.13
N TRP A 13 29.93 -1.41 14.11
CA TRP A 13 29.51 -2.16 12.92
C TRP A 13 28.57 -1.34 12.02
N ARG A 14 27.96 -0.26 12.54
CA ARG A 14 27.08 0.62 11.75
C ARG A 14 27.87 1.62 10.92
N LEU A 15 28.88 2.23 11.53
CA LEU A 15 30.01 2.84 10.84
C LEU A 15 30.99 1.70 10.64
N PRO A 16 31.45 1.34 9.43
CA PRO A 16 32.28 0.15 9.18
C PRO A 16 33.71 0.27 9.76
N ASP A 17 33.83 0.47 11.08
CA ASP A 17 35.06 0.54 11.86
C ASP A 17 35.28 -0.78 12.61
N TRP A 18 35.70 -1.78 11.84
CA TRP A 18 35.89 -3.14 12.33
C TRP A 18 37.02 -3.29 13.36
N ASN A 19 37.97 -2.35 13.39
CA ASN A 19 39.06 -2.32 14.36
C ASN A 19 38.54 -1.94 15.75
N ALA A 20 37.78 -0.85 15.84
CA ALA A 20 37.13 -0.44 17.08
C ALA A 20 36.16 -1.51 17.59
N MET A 21 35.49 -2.23 16.68
CA MET A 21 34.60 -3.34 17.01
C MET A 21 35.36 -4.49 17.69
N LYS A 22 36.52 -4.89 17.16
CA LYS A 22 37.35 -5.98 17.70
C LYS A 22 37.87 -5.65 19.10
N ASP A 23 38.36 -4.43 19.31
CA ASP A 23 38.86 -3.97 20.60
C ASP A 23 37.74 -3.92 21.64
N ALA A 24 36.56 -3.42 21.26
CA ALA A 24 35.39 -3.39 22.10
C ALA A 24 34.88 -4.81 22.43
N LEU A 25 34.89 -5.74 21.48
CA LEU A 25 34.49 -7.15 21.70
C LEU A 25 35.41 -7.79 22.74
N SER A 26 36.72 -7.63 22.59
CA SER A 26 37.71 -8.19 23.53
C SER A 26 37.55 -7.65 24.96
N THR A 27 37.08 -6.40 25.08
CA THR A 27 36.85 -5.73 26.37
C THR A 27 35.54 -6.22 27.00
N VAL A 28 34.48 -6.34 26.21
CA VAL A 28 33.17 -6.80 26.70
C VAL A 28 33.19 -8.28 27.08
N GLU A 29 33.97 -9.11 26.41
CA GLU A 29 34.13 -10.52 26.77
C GLU A 29 34.82 -10.72 28.12
N LYS A 30 35.72 -9.81 28.49
CA LYS A 30 36.42 -9.82 29.78
C LYS A 30 35.53 -9.33 30.92
N SER A 31 34.60 -8.42 30.63
CA SER A 31 33.58 -7.99 31.59
C SER A 31 32.44 -9.00 31.61
N ALA A 32 32.18 -9.69 32.74
CA ALA A 32 31.09 -10.67 32.84
C ALA A 32 29.71 -9.99 32.64
N TYR A 33 29.25 -9.91 31.39
CA TYR A 33 28.02 -9.21 31.02
C TYR A 33 26.77 -10.09 31.18
N ALA A 34 25.61 -9.45 31.29
CA ALA A 34 24.31 -10.10 31.47
C ALA A 34 24.06 -11.22 30.43
N ARG A 35 23.56 -12.38 30.89
CA ARG A 35 23.34 -13.58 30.05
C ARG A 35 22.40 -13.32 28.87
N GLU A 36 21.44 -12.42 29.04
CA GLU A 36 20.46 -12.03 28.02
C GLU A 36 21.11 -11.35 26.79
N PHE A 37 22.31 -10.79 26.94
CA PHE A 37 23.06 -10.11 25.88
C PHE A 37 24.03 -11.04 25.12
N GLN A 38 24.23 -12.27 25.58
CA GLN A 38 25.25 -13.19 25.06
C GLN A 38 25.00 -13.62 23.61
N TRP A 39 23.74 -13.69 23.17
CA TRP A 39 23.44 -14.00 21.77
C TRP A 39 23.88 -12.87 20.82
N ARG A 40 23.75 -11.60 21.24
CA ARG A 40 24.21 -10.43 20.47
C ARG A 40 25.72 -10.39 20.33
N LEU A 41 26.46 -10.77 21.37
CA LEU A 41 27.93 -10.87 21.30
C LEU A 41 28.39 -11.89 20.26
N ASN A 42 27.73 -13.05 20.20
CA ASN A 42 28.06 -14.06 19.19
C ASN A 42 27.65 -13.62 17.77
N LEU A 43 26.55 -12.86 17.64
CA LEU A 43 26.19 -12.22 16.38
C LEU A 43 27.28 -11.25 15.91
N TYR A 44 27.75 -10.37 16.80
CA TYR A 44 28.81 -9.40 16.51
C TYR A 44 30.16 -10.06 16.19
N ARG A 45 30.52 -11.15 16.87
CA ARG A 45 31.67 -11.98 16.48
C ARG A 45 31.53 -12.49 15.05
N GLY A 46 30.33 -12.94 14.67
CA GLY A 46 30.01 -13.32 13.30
C GLY A 46 30.19 -12.15 12.32
N TYR A 47 29.76 -10.94 12.67
CA TYR A 47 29.91 -9.75 11.83
C TYR A 47 31.38 -9.42 11.56
N THR A 48 32.20 -9.39 12.61
CA THR A 48 33.65 -9.17 12.45
C THR A 48 34.30 -10.28 11.63
N ALA A 49 33.94 -11.55 11.85
CA ALA A 49 34.52 -12.68 11.12
C ALA A 49 34.22 -12.67 9.60
N ILE A 50 33.13 -12.03 9.16
CA ILE A 50 32.78 -11.87 7.75
C ILE A 50 33.39 -10.59 7.15
N CYS A 51 33.20 -9.46 7.83
CA CYS A 51 33.43 -8.14 7.24
C CYS A 51 34.83 -7.58 7.49
N HIS A 52 35.64 -8.15 8.40
CA HIS A 52 37.00 -7.67 8.65
C HIS A 52 37.89 -7.90 7.42
N PRO A 53 38.52 -6.87 6.83
CA PRO A 53 39.29 -7.00 5.58
C PRO A 53 40.46 -7.98 5.68
N ASP A 54 41.19 -7.96 6.80
CA ASP A 54 42.45 -8.73 6.94
C ASP A 54 42.31 -10.09 7.67
N GLU A 55 41.14 -10.38 8.27
CA GLU A 55 40.95 -11.54 9.16
C GLU A 55 39.60 -12.26 8.91
N GLN A 56 39.31 -12.58 7.64
CA GLN A 56 38.10 -13.32 7.30
C GLN A 56 38.18 -14.77 7.79
N HIS A 57 37.30 -15.13 8.73
CA HIS A 57 37.24 -16.47 9.32
C HIS A 57 35.84 -17.07 9.17
N LEU A 58 35.46 -17.38 7.92
CA LEU A 58 34.11 -17.85 7.57
C LEU A 58 33.72 -19.16 8.30
N ASN A 59 34.69 -20.01 8.64
CA ASN A 59 34.46 -21.26 9.37
C ASN A 59 33.97 -21.05 10.82
N ILE A 60 34.28 -19.89 11.42
CA ILE A 60 33.86 -19.57 12.80
C ILE A 60 32.39 -19.13 12.81
N VAL A 61 31.87 -18.61 11.70
CA VAL A 61 30.53 -18.05 11.61
C VAL A 61 29.46 -19.10 11.85
N GLU A 62 29.60 -20.32 11.30
CA GLU A 62 28.62 -21.40 11.53
C GLU A 62 28.50 -21.73 13.02
N LYS A 63 29.63 -21.83 13.72
CA LYS A 63 29.66 -22.05 15.17
C LYS A 63 29.01 -20.88 15.93
N CYS A 64 29.28 -19.63 15.52
CA CYS A 64 28.64 -18.45 16.12
C CYS A 64 27.11 -18.45 15.92
N VAL A 65 26.63 -18.84 14.74
CA VAL A 65 25.20 -18.96 14.40
C VAL A 65 24.53 -20.02 15.26
N GLU A 66 25.14 -21.20 15.43
CA GLU A 66 24.62 -22.28 16.27
C GLU A 66 24.51 -21.85 17.75
N ILE A 67 25.55 -21.20 18.27
CA ILE A 67 25.58 -20.70 19.65
C ILE A 67 24.52 -19.61 19.85
N ALA A 68 24.45 -18.63 18.94
CA ALA A 68 23.47 -17.55 19.02
C ALA A 68 22.03 -18.09 18.96
N SER A 69 21.75 -19.03 18.04
CA SER A 69 20.45 -19.68 17.91
C SER A 69 20.05 -20.42 19.19
N THR A 70 20.98 -21.20 19.75
CA THR A 70 20.74 -21.97 20.97
C THR A 70 20.46 -21.06 22.16
N LEU A 71 21.18 -19.93 22.27
CA LEU A 71 20.96 -18.94 23.32
C LEU A 71 19.59 -18.25 23.16
N CYS A 72 19.21 -17.83 21.95
CA CYS A 72 17.89 -17.24 21.69
C CYS A 72 16.75 -18.20 22.07
N ILE A 73 16.87 -19.49 21.73
CA ILE A 73 15.87 -20.51 22.08
C ILE A 73 15.81 -20.74 23.59
N LYS A 74 16.96 -20.73 24.28
CA LYS A 74 17.01 -20.87 25.74
C LYS A 74 16.31 -19.71 26.44
N GLU A 75 16.53 -18.48 25.99
CA GLU A 75 15.86 -17.31 26.56
C GLU A 75 14.37 -17.30 26.22
N TRP A 76 13.99 -17.67 24.99
CA TRP A 76 12.57 -17.82 24.62
C TRP A 76 11.83 -18.79 25.56
N LYS A 77 12.43 -19.94 25.86
CA LYS A 77 11.84 -20.96 26.74
C LYS A 77 11.68 -20.51 28.20
N ARG A 78 12.38 -19.45 28.62
CA ARG A 78 12.23 -18.87 29.96
C ARG A 78 11.05 -17.92 30.07
N LEU A 79 10.57 -17.40 28.95
CA LEU A 79 9.43 -16.50 28.91
C LEU A 79 8.11 -17.25 29.14
N PRO A 80 7.04 -16.54 29.55
CA PRO A 80 5.71 -17.14 29.66
C PRO A 80 5.27 -17.77 28.34
N SER A 81 4.48 -18.85 28.40
CA SER A 81 3.96 -19.53 27.20
C SER A 81 3.06 -18.67 26.31
N ILE A 82 2.55 -17.56 26.86
CA ILE A 82 1.71 -16.60 26.14
C ILE A 82 2.61 -15.64 25.35
N VAL A 83 2.51 -15.69 24.02
CA VAL A 83 3.25 -14.80 23.12
C VAL A 83 2.82 -13.35 23.35
N SER A 84 3.80 -12.49 23.58
CA SER A 84 3.64 -11.08 23.96
C SER A 84 4.83 -10.24 23.47
N HIS A 85 4.82 -8.93 23.71
CA HIS A 85 5.90 -8.02 23.29
C HIS A 85 7.30 -8.41 23.81
N ILE A 86 7.39 -9.14 24.93
CA ILE A 86 8.67 -9.60 25.50
C ILE A 86 9.37 -10.62 24.56
N HIS A 87 8.59 -11.31 23.72
CA HIS A 87 9.09 -12.27 22.76
C HIS A 87 9.66 -11.61 21.48
N LEU A 88 9.26 -10.38 21.19
CA LEU A 88 9.59 -9.69 19.93
C LEU A 88 11.11 -9.56 19.68
N PRO A 89 11.96 -9.18 20.65
CA PRO A 89 13.40 -9.06 20.43
C PRO A 89 14.05 -10.38 20.01
N TYR A 90 13.53 -11.52 20.46
CA TYR A 90 14.05 -12.84 20.10
C TYR A 90 13.60 -13.29 18.70
N LEU A 91 12.43 -12.86 18.24
CA LEU A 91 12.01 -13.04 16.84
C LEU A 91 12.87 -12.19 15.89
N GLN A 92 13.14 -10.93 16.29
CA GLN A 92 14.04 -10.03 15.58
C GLN A 92 15.47 -10.61 15.53
N ALA A 93 15.94 -11.15 16.65
CA ALA A 93 17.23 -11.85 16.75
C ALA A 93 17.30 -13.06 15.80
N ALA A 94 16.25 -13.87 15.72
CA ALA A 94 16.21 -15.02 14.83
C ALA A 94 16.37 -14.61 13.36
N GLN A 95 15.77 -13.48 12.94
CA GLN A 95 15.99 -12.93 11.61
C GLN A 95 17.46 -12.53 11.39
N GLN A 96 18.08 -11.83 12.35
CA GLN A 96 19.48 -11.38 12.24
C GLN A 96 20.46 -12.57 12.19
N VAL A 97 20.21 -13.62 12.96
CA VAL A 97 21.03 -14.84 12.97
C VAL A 97 20.93 -15.60 11.65
N MET A 98 19.73 -15.68 11.06
CA MET A 98 19.57 -16.24 9.71
C MET A 98 20.28 -15.41 8.65
N GLU A 99 20.16 -14.08 8.69
CA GLU A 99 20.85 -13.19 7.74
C GLU A 99 22.38 -13.24 7.90
N LEU A 100 22.91 -13.55 9.09
CA LEU A 100 24.33 -13.82 9.29
C LEU A 100 24.79 -15.09 8.56
N GLN A 101 24.02 -16.17 8.65
CA GLN A 101 24.35 -17.42 7.98
C GLN A 101 24.31 -17.26 6.45
N GLU A 102 23.26 -16.62 5.94
CA GLU A 102 23.09 -16.35 4.51
C GLU A 102 24.20 -15.42 3.98
N ALA A 103 24.59 -14.40 4.76
CA ALA A 103 25.75 -13.54 4.45
C ALA A 103 27.06 -14.34 4.31
N CYS A 104 27.32 -15.26 5.23
CA CYS A 104 28.50 -16.14 5.15
C CYS A 104 28.50 -16.95 3.84
N GLN A 105 27.35 -17.50 3.46
CA GLN A 105 27.19 -18.26 2.22
C GLN A 105 27.41 -17.39 0.97
N ILE A 106 26.98 -16.12 0.99
CA ILE A 106 27.28 -15.15 -0.09
C ILE A 106 28.79 -14.95 -0.24
N HIS A 107 29.51 -14.72 0.86
CA HIS A 107 30.97 -14.51 0.82
C HIS A 107 31.72 -15.77 0.38
N GLN A 108 31.35 -16.95 0.90
CA GLN A 108 31.93 -18.23 0.46
C GLN A 108 31.67 -18.47 -1.04
N GLY A 109 30.45 -18.20 -1.51
CA GLY A 109 30.05 -18.40 -2.89
C GLY A 109 30.77 -17.47 -3.87
N LEU A 110 30.96 -16.19 -3.50
CA LEU A 110 31.67 -15.21 -4.33
C LEU A 110 33.18 -15.52 -4.40
N ASN A 111 33.81 -15.85 -3.27
CA ASN A 111 35.23 -16.21 -3.23
C ASN A 111 35.55 -17.49 -4.03
N GLN A 112 34.62 -18.44 -4.12
CA GLN A 112 34.80 -19.68 -4.87
C GLN A 112 34.49 -19.56 -6.38
N ASN A 113 33.87 -18.45 -6.82
CA ASN A 113 33.55 -18.11 -8.21
C ASN A 113 32.93 -19.25 -9.07
N ARG A 114 32.04 -20.07 -8.48
CA ARG A 114 31.36 -21.18 -9.17
C ARG A 114 30.09 -20.71 -9.86
N ALA A 115 29.70 -21.31 -11.00
CA ALA A 115 28.48 -20.91 -11.72
C ALA A 115 27.19 -20.99 -10.86
N ASN A 116 27.10 -21.96 -9.95
CA ASN A 116 25.96 -22.11 -9.03
C ASN A 116 25.91 -20.99 -7.97
N SER A 117 27.05 -20.47 -7.52
CA SER A 117 27.09 -19.48 -6.43
C SER A 117 26.45 -18.14 -6.80
N LEU A 118 26.43 -17.81 -8.10
CA LEU A 118 25.74 -16.65 -8.62
C LEU A 118 24.20 -16.78 -8.53
N HIS A 119 23.68 -17.99 -8.77
CA HIS A 119 22.24 -18.23 -8.67
C HIS A 119 21.79 -18.19 -7.21
N ASP A 120 22.58 -18.77 -6.31
CA ASP A 120 22.34 -18.75 -4.87
C ASP A 120 22.38 -17.31 -4.33
N MET A 121 23.37 -16.52 -4.71
CA MET A 121 23.44 -15.09 -4.34
C MET A 121 22.19 -14.33 -4.79
N LYS A 122 21.76 -14.50 -6.05
CA LYS A 122 20.52 -13.88 -6.56
C LYS A 122 19.29 -14.33 -5.76
N ALA A 123 19.25 -15.59 -5.35
CA ALA A 123 18.17 -16.12 -4.52
C ALA A 123 18.17 -15.50 -3.11
N PHE A 124 19.33 -15.32 -2.48
CA PHE A 124 19.43 -14.65 -1.18
C PHE A 124 19.02 -13.18 -1.26
N VAL A 125 19.50 -12.42 -2.25
CA VAL A 125 19.10 -11.02 -2.46
C VAL A 125 17.59 -10.90 -2.66
N LYS A 126 16.99 -11.82 -3.44
CA LYS A 126 15.53 -11.89 -3.63
C LYS A 126 14.81 -12.22 -2.32
N THR A 127 15.35 -13.13 -1.52
CA THR A 127 14.80 -13.52 -0.21
C THR A 127 14.83 -12.36 0.77
N TRP A 128 15.96 -11.65 0.88
CA TRP A 128 16.09 -10.45 1.70
C TRP A 128 15.09 -9.37 1.31
N ARG A 129 14.90 -9.14 0.00
CA ARG A 129 13.91 -8.19 -0.50
C ARG A 129 12.47 -8.53 -0.08
N ASN A 130 12.13 -9.81 0.03
CA ASN A 130 10.80 -10.27 0.39
C ASN A 130 10.60 -10.48 1.90
N ARG A 131 11.69 -10.70 2.65
CA ARG A 131 11.71 -10.85 4.11
C ARG A 131 12.05 -9.51 4.76
N LEU A 132 11.06 -8.62 4.82
CA LEU A 132 11.18 -7.32 5.48
C LEU A 132 10.54 -7.36 6.88
N PRO A 133 11.03 -6.57 7.84
CA PRO A 133 10.33 -6.37 9.10
C PRO A 133 8.92 -5.81 8.90
N VAL A 134 8.11 -5.85 9.96
CA VAL A 134 6.74 -5.32 9.94
C VAL A 134 6.81 -3.80 10.11
N ILE A 135 5.86 -3.07 9.50
CA ILE A 135 5.81 -1.60 9.60
C ILE A 135 5.70 -1.13 11.05
N ALA A 136 5.12 -1.94 11.93
CA ALA A 136 4.98 -1.66 13.36
C ALA A 136 6.25 -1.94 14.19
N ASP A 137 7.26 -2.61 13.63
CA ASP A 137 8.53 -2.80 14.31
C ASP A 137 9.27 -1.47 14.50
N ASP A 138 10.08 -1.40 15.55
CA ASP A 138 10.89 -0.23 15.87
C ASP A 138 11.86 0.14 14.74
N LEU A 139 12.07 1.45 14.54
CA LEU A 139 12.98 1.93 13.51
C LEU A 139 14.43 1.47 13.74
N SER A 140 14.81 1.17 14.99
CA SER A 140 16.11 0.58 15.33
C SER A 140 16.32 -0.77 14.66
N HIS A 141 15.34 -1.69 14.74
CA HIS A 141 15.42 -3.00 14.09
C HIS A 141 15.46 -2.86 12.55
N TRP A 142 14.66 -1.96 12.00
CA TRP A 142 14.75 -1.61 10.57
C TRP A 142 16.14 -1.12 10.20
N SER A 143 16.73 -0.24 11.01
CA SER A 143 18.08 0.27 10.78
C SER A 143 19.11 -0.85 10.84
N ASP A 144 18.96 -1.78 11.78
CA ASP A 144 19.94 -2.85 11.98
C ASP A 144 19.98 -3.79 10.77
N ILE A 145 18.81 -4.26 10.32
CA ILE A 145 18.68 -5.14 9.15
C ILE A 145 19.21 -4.45 7.88
N PHE A 146 18.89 -3.16 7.68
CA PHE A 146 19.25 -2.47 6.45
C PHE A 146 20.73 -2.11 6.41
N THR A 147 21.33 -1.72 7.54
CA THR A 147 22.78 -1.50 7.63
C THR A 147 23.55 -2.80 7.40
N TRP A 148 23.09 -3.92 7.98
CA TRP A 148 23.70 -5.23 7.72
C TRP A 148 23.67 -5.58 6.24
N ARG A 149 22.52 -5.43 5.58
CA ARG A 149 22.39 -5.70 4.14
C ARG A 149 23.24 -4.76 3.30
N GLN A 150 23.36 -3.49 3.69
CA GLN A 150 24.16 -2.50 2.97
C GLN A 150 25.64 -2.92 2.87
N HIS A 151 26.23 -3.45 3.95
CA HIS A 151 27.61 -3.97 3.93
C HIS A 151 27.79 -5.07 2.88
N HIS A 152 26.84 -6.01 2.81
CA HIS A 152 26.91 -7.13 1.88
C HIS A 152 26.61 -6.70 0.44
N TYR A 153 25.69 -5.75 0.22
CA TYR A 153 25.45 -5.20 -1.10
C TYR A 153 26.68 -4.44 -1.62
N GLN A 154 27.36 -3.68 -0.76
CA GLN A 154 28.60 -3.01 -1.12
C GLN A 154 29.71 -4.02 -1.46
N PHE A 155 29.83 -5.10 -0.68
CA PHE A 155 30.76 -6.19 -0.99
C PHE A 155 30.49 -6.81 -2.38
N ILE A 156 29.22 -7.12 -2.70
CA ILE A 156 28.83 -7.64 -4.02
C ILE A 156 29.23 -6.67 -5.14
N VAL A 157 28.98 -5.37 -4.97
CA VAL A 157 29.32 -4.34 -5.96
C VAL A 157 30.83 -4.26 -6.18
N THR A 158 31.62 -4.17 -5.10
CA THR A 158 33.08 -4.11 -5.18
C THR A 158 33.66 -5.34 -5.86
N HIS A 159 33.25 -6.54 -5.45
CA HIS A 159 33.74 -7.80 -6.03
C HIS A 159 33.54 -7.89 -7.56
N TYR A 160 32.34 -7.52 -8.06
CA TYR A 160 32.08 -7.57 -9.50
C TYR A 160 32.63 -6.37 -10.28
N THR A 161 32.89 -5.25 -9.63
CA THR A 161 33.56 -4.10 -10.26
C THR A 161 35.06 -4.35 -10.41
N GLU A 162 35.70 -4.99 -9.43
CA GLU A 162 37.13 -5.35 -9.46
C GLU A 162 37.42 -6.53 -10.40
N ALA A 163 36.51 -7.50 -10.51
CA ALA A 163 36.64 -8.64 -11.42
C ALA A 163 36.43 -8.30 -12.93
N GLY A 164 36.33 -7.02 -13.28
CA GLY A 164 35.72 -6.57 -14.53
C GLY A 164 36.59 -6.62 -15.78
N GLU A 165 36.40 -7.66 -16.62
CA GLU A 165 36.25 -7.53 -18.08
C GLU A 165 35.20 -8.55 -18.61
N GLY A 166 34.00 -8.07 -18.98
CA GLY A 166 32.98 -8.82 -19.74
C GLY A 166 31.87 -9.53 -18.96
N HIS A 167 30.61 -9.41 -19.44
CA HIS A 167 29.35 -10.09 -19.02
C HIS A 167 28.91 -10.03 -17.53
N GLN A 168 29.75 -9.60 -16.58
CA GLN A 168 29.43 -9.58 -15.14
C GLN A 168 28.88 -8.22 -14.64
N GLN A 169 28.86 -7.19 -15.50
CA GLN A 169 28.39 -5.85 -15.16
C GLN A 169 26.92 -5.83 -14.69
N GLY A 170 26.09 -6.73 -15.22
CA GLY A 170 24.69 -6.91 -14.77
C GLY A 170 24.55 -7.40 -13.32
N ASN A 171 25.56 -8.08 -12.77
CA ASN A 171 25.54 -8.57 -11.39
C ASN A 171 26.00 -7.49 -10.40
N SER A 172 26.94 -6.63 -10.78
CA SER A 172 27.26 -5.40 -10.01
C SER A 172 26.02 -4.50 -9.91
N MET A 173 25.28 -4.33 -11.01
CA MET A 173 24.02 -3.57 -11.04
C MET A 173 22.93 -4.15 -10.11
N LEU A 174 22.92 -5.46 -9.85
CA LEU A 174 21.99 -6.06 -8.89
C LEU A 174 22.27 -5.56 -7.46
N GLY A 175 23.54 -5.53 -7.05
CA GLY A 175 23.95 -5.02 -5.73
C GLY A 175 23.63 -3.54 -5.58
N VAL A 176 23.91 -2.75 -6.62
CA VAL A 176 23.54 -1.32 -6.69
C VAL A 176 22.03 -1.13 -6.53
N HIS A 177 21.22 -1.88 -7.28
CA HIS A 177 19.76 -1.80 -7.20
C HIS A 177 19.22 -2.20 -5.83
N ALA A 178 19.76 -3.28 -5.24
CA ALA A 178 19.36 -3.74 -3.91
C ALA A 178 19.72 -2.73 -2.82
N SER A 179 20.89 -2.10 -2.90
CA SER A 179 21.32 -1.02 -2.00
C SER A 179 20.40 0.21 -2.10
N ALA A 180 20.13 0.69 -3.32
CA ALA A 180 19.23 1.81 -3.54
C ALA A 180 17.82 1.51 -3.00
N GLN A 181 17.30 0.30 -3.25
CA GLN A 181 16.01 -0.13 -2.70
C GLN A 181 16.01 -0.16 -1.17
N ALA A 182 17.07 -0.65 -0.55
CA ALA A 182 17.19 -0.65 0.91
C ALA A 182 17.04 0.78 1.47
N ILE A 183 17.81 1.74 0.94
CA ILE A 183 17.73 3.15 1.35
C ILE A 183 16.32 3.72 1.18
N ILE A 184 15.70 3.48 0.02
CA ILE A 184 14.35 3.98 -0.31
C ILE A 184 13.28 3.37 0.61
N HIS A 185 13.37 2.07 0.88
CA HIS A 185 12.46 1.38 1.78
C HIS A 185 12.60 1.88 3.21
N PHE A 186 13.81 2.10 3.70
CA PHE A 186 14.05 2.68 5.03
C PHE A 186 13.45 4.09 5.13
N GLY A 187 13.67 4.97 4.14
CA GLY A 187 13.03 6.29 4.08
C GLY A 187 11.50 6.22 4.09
N LYS A 188 10.92 5.26 3.34
CA LYS A 188 9.46 5.02 3.34
C LYS A 188 8.94 4.65 4.73
N ILE A 189 9.67 3.86 5.51
CA ILE A 189 9.28 3.45 6.87
C ILE A 189 9.46 4.61 7.85
N ALA A 190 10.57 5.33 7.81
CA ALA A 190 10.79 6.53 8.62
C ALA A 190 9.63 7.55 8.44
N ARG A 191 9.19 7.77 7.19
CA ARG A 191 8.01 8.59 6.90
C ARG A 191 6.72 8.05 7.52
N LYS A 192 6.51 6.73 7.53
CA LYS A 192 5.32 6.10 8.15
C LYS A 192 5.34 6.16 9.67
N HIS A 193 6.52 6.21 10.27
CA HIS A 193 6.75 6.46 11.70
C HIS A 193 6.70 7.96 12.05
N ASN A 194 6.32 8.82 11.11
CA ASN A 194 6.27 10.29 11.27
C ASN A 194 7.63 10.96 11.50
N LEU A 195 8.74 10.29 11.16
CA LEU A 195 10.10 10.82 11.27
C LEU A 195 10.56 11.38 9.91
N THR A 196 10.11 12.58 9.59
CA THR A 196 10.31 13.21 8.26
C THR A 196 11.76 13.61 8.01
N ASN A 197 12.46 14.14 9.02
CA ASN A 197 13.87 14.52 8.90
C ASN A 197 14.75 13.29 8.60
N VAL A 198 14.55 12.19 9.34
CA VAL A 198 15.27 10.92 9.12
C VAL A 198 14.97 10.35 7.74
N CYS A 199 13.75 10.52 7.23
CA CYS A 199 13.39 10.13 5.88
C CYS A 199 14.19 10.91 4.83
N LEU A 200 14.25 12.25 4.92
CA LEU A 200 14.99 13.08 3.96
C LEU A 200 16.50 12.80 4.01
N GLU A 201 17.08 12.71 5.21
CA GLU A 201 18.49 12.37 5.41
C GLU A 201 18.82 10.97 4.89
N SER A 202 17.93 10.00 5.10
CA SER A 202 18.13 8.66 4.55
C SER A 202 18.09 8.67 3.03
N LEU A 203 17.15 9.41 2.42
CA LEU A 203 17.01 9.48 0.96
C LEU A 203 18.16 10.24 0.29
N SER A 204 18.85 11.16 0.99
CA SER A 204 20.05 11.84 0.46
C SER A 204 21.25 10.90 0.34
N ARG A 205 21.34 9.87 1.21
CA ARG A 205 22.39 8.83 1.10
C ARG A 205 22.39 8.08 -0.23
N ILE A 206 21.30 8.12 -1.01
CA ILE A 206 21.29 7.51 -2.35
C ILE A 206 22.35 8.15 -3.28
N HIS A 207 22.73 9.40 -3.03
CA HIS A 207 23.75 10.11 -3.81
C HIS A 207 25.16 9.60 -3.55
N SER A 208 25.39 8.79 -2.51
CA SER A 208 26.67 8.10 -2.30
C SER A 208 26.86 6.93 -3.28
N ILE A 209 25.82 6.53 -4.01
CA ILE A 209 25.87 5.45 -5.00
C ILE A 209 26.23 6.07 -6.37
N PRO A 210 27.35 5.69 -7.01
CA PRO A 210 27.85 6.37 -8.22
C PRO A 210 26.90 6.34 -9.43
N SER A 211 26.14 5.26 -9.61
CA SER A 211 25.22 5.11 -10.76
C SER A 211 23.93 4.45 -10.32
N VAL A 212 22.87 5.24 -10.14
CA VAL A 212 21.57 4.76 -9.65
C VAL A 212 20.63 4.48 -10.83
N PRO A 213 19.98 3.29 -10.90
CA PRO A 213 19.00 2.99 -11.92
C PRO A 213 17.81 3.97 -11.93
N ILE A 214 17.28 4.24 -13.13
CA ILE A 214 16.15 5.17 -13.33
C ILE A 214 14.93 4.81 -12.46
N VAL A 215 14.64 3.51 -12.32
CA VAL A 215 13.52 3.01 -11.50
C VAL A 215 13.67 3.41 -10.04
N ASP A 216 14.90 3.38 -9.49
CA ASP A 216 15.15 3.73 -8.10
C ASP A 216 15.17 5.25 -7.91
N CYS A 217 15.70 6.00 -8.89
CA CYS A 217 15.56 7.46 -8.93
C CYS A 217 14.09 7.87 -8.85
N PHE A 218 13.20 7.22 -9.63
CA PHE A 218 11.76 7.44 -9.56
C PHE A 218 11.22 7.17 -8.14
N GLN A 219 11.53 6.02 -7.54
CA GLN A 219 11.01 5.70 -6.20
C GLN A 219 11.56 6.65 -5.13
N LYS A 220 12.82 7.10 -5.25
CA LYS A 220 13.43 8.10 -4.36
C LYS A 220 12.69 9.43 -4.42
N ILE A 221 12.52 10.01 -5.61
CA ILE A 221 11.78 11.26 -5.82
C ILE A 221 10.34 11.10 -5.28
N ARG A 222 9.70 9.97 -5.59
CA ARG A 222 8.36 9.65 -5.10
C ARG A 222 8.25 9.63 -3.58
N GLN A 223 9.24 9.08 -2.87
CA GLN A 223 9.23 9.11 -1.39
C GLN A 223 9.54 10.51 -0.86
N GLN A 224 10.47 11.24 -1.48
CA GLN A 224 10.81 12.62 -1.12
C GLN A 224 9.57 13.53 -1.23
N VAL A 225 8.87 13.50 -2.36
CA VAL A 225 7.61 14.23 -2.58
C VAL A 225 6.54 13.83 -1.55
N LYS A 226 6.40 12.53 -1.23
CA LYS A 226 5.46 12.09 -0.19
C LYS A 226 5.88 12.53 1.21
N CYS A 227 7.16 12.75 1.47
CA CYS A 227 7.67 13.26 2.74
C CYS A 227 7.26 14.71 2.92
N TYR A 228 7.47 15.56 1.91
CA TYR A 228 7.00 16.95 1.91
C TYR A 228 5.49 17.06 2.09
N LEU A 229 4.71 16.20 1.41
CA LEU A 229 3.26 16.15 1.63
C LEU A 229 2.91 15.80 3.09
N HIS A 230 3.64 14.86 3.70
CA HIS A 230 3.43 14.48 5.09
C HIS A 230 3.78 15.60 6.07
N MET A 231 4.90 16.30 5.82
CA MET A 231 5.31 17.49 6.58
C MET A 231 4.27 18.60 6.47
N ALA A 232 3.75 18.86 5.26
CA ALA A 232 2.69 19.83 5.04
C ALA A 232 1.43 19.48 5.85
N VAL A 233 0.98 18.22 5.82
CA VAL A 233 -0.18 17.76 6.60
C VAL A 233 0.06 17.92 8.11
N ALA A 234 1.24 17.57 8.61
CA ALA A 234 1.59 17.72 10.02
C ALA A 234 1.63 19.19 10.47
N ASN A 235 2.05 20.09 9.57
CA ASN A 235 2.13 21.54 9.80
C ASN A 235 0.87 22.30 9.34
N ASN A 236 -0.33 21.70 9.44
CA ASN A 236 -1.61 22.33 9.07
C ASN A 236 -1.64 22.92 7.64
N MET A 237 -1.18 22.15 6.65
CA MET A 237 -1.05 22.55 5.25
C MET A 237 -0.08 23.72 5.03
N GLY A 238 1.11 23.64 5.66
CA GLY A 238 2.19 24.61 5.49
C GLY A 238 2.55 24.80 4.00
N LYS A 239 2.41 26.03 3.50
CA LYS A 239 2.61 26.36 2.07
C LYS A 239 4.05 26.20 1.60
N THR A 240 5.04 26.41 2.47
CA THR A 240 6.48 26.29 2.16
C THR A 240 6.84 24.86 1.75
N GLU A 241 6.47 23.88 2.58
CA GLU A 241 6.75 22.47 2.32
C GLU A 241 6.05 21.95 1.05
N LEU A 242 4.85 22.46 0.79
CA LEU A 242 4.13 22.15 -0.45
C LEU A 242 4.84 22.72 -1.68
N GLN A 243 5.39 23.93 -1.56
CA GLN A 243 6.15 24.57 -2.63
C GLN A 243 7.46 23.81 -2.91
N GLU A 244 8.22 23.44 -1.87
CA GLU A 244 9.43 22.62 -2.01
C GLU A 244 9.13 21.26 -2.67
N GLY A 245 8.05 20.60 -2.25
CA GLY A 245 7.60 19.35 -2.87
C GLY A 245 7.25 19.51 -4.36
N LEU A 246 6.67 20.64 -4.74
CA LEU A 246 6.36 20.95 -6.14
C LEU A 246 7.63 21.22 -6.97
N GLU A 247 8.57 21.99 -6.42
CA GLU A 247 9.85 22.31 -7.07
C GLU A 247 10.67 21.06 -7.38
N VAL A 248 10.68 20.09 -6.45
CA VAL A 248 11.34 18.79 -6.68
C VAL A 248 10.75 18.07 -7.90
N ILE A 249 9.43 18.11 -8.09
CA ILE A 249 8.78 17.52 -9.27
C ILE A 249 9.13 18.31 -10.54
N GLU A 250 9.12 19.63 -10.49
CA GLU A 250 9.39 20.47 -11.65
C GLU A 250 10.86 20.45 -12.10
N SER A 251 11.79 20.28 -11.17
CA SER A 251 13.22 20.10 -11.47
C SER A 251 13.56 18.75 -12.11
N THR A 252 12.65 17.76 -12.03
CA THR A 252 12.92 16.42 -12.55
C THR A 252 12.65 16.33 -14.04
N ASN A 253 13.65 15.83 -14.78
CA ASN A 253 13.53 15.65 -16.23
C ASN A 253 12.67 14.41 -16.54
N LEU A 254 11.40 14.64 -16.84
CA LEU A 254 10.40 13.59 -17.08
C LEU A 254 10.66 12.73 -18.33
N LYS A 255 11.55 13.16 -19.24
CA LYS A 255 11.82 12.45 -20.51
C LYS A 255 12.48 11.08 -20.31
N PHE A 256 13.18 10.88 -19.20
CA PHE A 256 13.88 9.62 -18.90
C PHE A 256 12.97 8.54 -18.29
N PHE A 257 11.76 8.90 -17.88
CA PHE A 257 10.84 7.98 -17.20
C PHE A 257 9.81 7.37 -18.14
N THR A 258 9.30 6.19 -17.77
CA THR A 258 8.20 5.56 -18.50
C THR A 258 6.92 6.39 -18.38
N LYS A 259 5.99 6.22 -19.33
CA LYS A 259 4.70 6.93 -19.31
C LYS A 259 3.94 6.74 -17.98
N GLU A 260 4.03 5.56 -17.39
CA GLU A 260 3.40 5.23 -16.08
C GLU A 260 4.00 6.05 -14.92
N MET A 261 5.33 6.15 -14.86
CA MET A 261 6.04 6.91 -13.85
C MET A 261 5.75 8.41 -14.00
N THR A 262 5.77 8.90 -15.24
CA THR A 262 5.42 10.28 -15.58
C THR A 262 3.99 10.61 -15.19
N ALA A 263 3.03 9.70 -15.45
CA ALA A 263 1.65 9.85 -15.00
C ALA A 263 1.54 10.00 -13.48
N GLU A 264 2.28 9.20 -12.68
CA GLU A 264 2.25 9.35 -11.22
C GLU A 264 2.84 10.70 -10.75
N PHE A 265 3.87 11.23 -11.42
CA PHE A 265 4.38 12.57 -11.11
C PHE A 265 3.37 13.67 -11.39
N TYR A 266 2.65 13.61 -12.52
CA TYR A 266 1.57 14.56 -12.80
C TYR A 266 0.42 14.46 -11.79
N ALA A 267 0.08 13.24 -11.33
CA ALA A 267 -0.93 13.06 -10.29
C ALA A 267 -0.51 13.71 -8.96
N LEU A 268 0.76 13.53 -8.57
CA LEU A 268 1.32 14.17 -7.38
C LEU A 268 1.37 15.69 -7.55
N LYS A 269 1.86 16.19 -8.69
CA LYS A 269 1.87 17.63 -9.01
C LYS A 269 0.48 18.25 -8.86
N GLY A 270 -0.55 17.60 -9.42
CA GLY A 270 -1.93 18.03 -9.29
C GLY A 270 -2.42 18.10 -7.84
N LEU A 271 -2.03 17.12 -7.01
CA LEU A 271 -2.35 17.12 -5.58
C LEU A 271 -1.71 18.31 -4.84
N PHE A 272 -0.44 18.61 -5.09
CA PHE A 272 0.23 19.78 -4.48
C PHE A 272 -0.43 21.09 -4.91
N LEU A 273 -0.70 21.24 -6.21
CA LEU A 273 -1.38 22.42 -6.75
C LEU A 273 -2.79 22.62 -6.16
N SER A 274 -3.52 21.51 -5.93
CA SER A 274 -4.81 21.54 -5.25
C SER A 274 -4.70 22.10 -3.84
N HIS A 275 -3.71 21.67 -3.05
CA HIS A 275 -3.49 22.18 -1.70
C HIS A 275 -2.97 23.63 -1.67
N LEU A 276 -2.28 24.08 -2.72
CA LEU A 276 -1.85 25.47 -2.90
C LEU A 276 -2.96 26.41 -3.43
N ALA A 277 -4.20 25.93 -3.54
CA ALA A 277 -5.35 26.66 -4.07
C ALA A 277 -5.22 27.12 -5.55
N ARG A 278 -4.36 26.47 -6.34
CA ARG A 278 -4.20 26.71 -7.79
C ARG A 278 -5.08 25.75 -8.59
N SER A 279 -6.39 25.98 -8.56
CA SER A 279 -7.40 25.04 -9.06
C SER A 279 -7.26 24.69 -10.56
N GLU A 280 -7.08 25.69 -11.43
CA GLU A 280 -6.98 25.46 -12.88
C GLU A 280 -5.77 24.61 -13.26
N ASP A 281 -4.61 24.93 -12.68
CA ASP A 281 -3.37 24.18 -12.92
C ASP A 281 -3.46 22.76 -12.33
N ALA A 282 -4.13 22.60 -11.18
CA ALA A 282 -4.37 21.30 -10.57
C ALA A 282 -5.22 20.41 -11.50
N ASN A 283 -6.32 20.94 -12.03
CA ASN A 283 -7.18 20.20 -12.97
C ASN A 283 -6.43 19.81 -14.25
N ARG A 284 -5.61 20.73 -14.80
CA ARG A 284 -4.77 20.45 -15.98
C ARG A 284 -3.72 19.35 -15.70
N ALA A 285 -3.08 19.37 -14.53
CA ALA A 285 -2.09 18.36 -14.16
C ALA A 285 -2.74 16.98 -13.91
N LEU A 286 -3.89 16.93 -13.25
CA LEU A 286 -4.61 15.68 -12.96
C LEU A 286 -5.20 15.04 -14.22
N SER A 287 -5.79 15.85 -15.10
CA SER A 287 -6.26 15.37 -16.41
C SER A 287 -5.10 14.86 -17.28
N ALA A 288 -3.96 15.57 -17.33
CA ALA A 288 -2.77 15.11 -18.04
C ALA A 288 -2.25 13.77 -17.48
N SER A 289 -2.24 13.59 -16.15
CA SER A 289 -1.82 12.35 -15.50
C SER A 289 -2.58 11.13 -16.04
N VAL A 290 -3.90 11.24 -16.08
CA VAL A 290 -4.79 10.17 -16.54
C VAL A 290 -4.63 9.91 -18.05
N GLN A 291 -4.42 10.95 -18.85
CA GLN A 291 -4.17 10.80 -20.29
C GLN A 291 -2.84 10.09 -20.59
N PHE A 292 -1.81 10.28 -19.76
CA PHE A 292 -0.55 9.54 -19.93
C PHE A 292 -0.71 8.04 -19.64
N HIS A 293 -1.52 7.67 -18.66
CA HIS A 293 -1.77 6.28 -18.30
C HIS A 293 -3.17 6.07 -17.68
N ASP A 294 -4.11 5.61 -18.50
CA ASP A 294 -5.52 5.43 -18.11
C ASP A 294 -5.71 4.40 -16.98
N SER A 295 -4.87 3.36 -16.91
CA SER A 295 -4.92 2.36 -15.85
C SER A 295 -4.37 2.82 -14.49
N LEU A 296 -3.91 4.08 -14.37
CA LEU A 296 -3.44 4.61 -13.09
C LEU A 296 -4.61 4.91 -12.15
N VAL A 297 -5.06 3.89 -11.41
CA VAL A 297 -6.13 3.99 -10.39
C VAL A 297 -5.91 5.15 -9.42
N LYS A 298 -4.67 5.36 -8.98
CA LYS A 298 -4.34 6.42 -8.01
C LYS A 298 -4.51 7.82 -8.62
N GLY A 299 -4.24 7.99 -9.92
CA GLY A 299 -4.43 9.27 -10.62
C GLY A 299 -5.91 9.65 -10.66
N TRP A 300 -6.76 8.69 -11.06
CA TRP A 300 -8.22 8.82 -11.03
C TRP A 300 -8.75 9.15 -9.63
N ALA A 301 -8.27 8.45 -8.61
CA ALA A 301 -8.68 8.69 -7.23
C ALA A 301 -8.35 10.12 -6.74
N LEU A 302 -7.14 10.60 -7.03
CA LEU A 302 -6.71 11.96 -6.65
C LEU A 302 -7.49 13.03 -7.44
N TRP A 303 -7.81 12.76 -8.71
CA TRP A 303 -8.64 13.66 -9.49
C TRP A 303 -10.07 13.73 -8.97
N GLY A 304 -10.66 12.58 -8.61
CA GLY A 304 -11.96 12.51 -7.95
C GLY A 304 -11.99 13.26 -6.61
N ASP A 305 -10.99 13.05 -5.75
CA ASP A 305 -10.88 13.75 -4.45
C ASP A 305 -10.77 15.28 -4.65
N TYR A 306 -10.06 15.75 -5.68
CA TYR A 306 -10.01 17.17 -6.05
C TYR A 306 -11.36 17.71 -6.52
N LEU A 307 -12.05 17.00 -7.41
CA LEU A 307 -13.35 17.39 -7.93
C LEU A 307 -14.43 17.39 -6.85
N GLU A 308 -14.39 16.45 -5.91
CA GLU A 308 -15.25 16.43 -4.73
C GLU A 308 -15.02 17.66 -3.83
N SER A 309 -13.75 18.01 -3.59
CA SER A 309 -13.41 19.23 -2.86
C SER A 309 -13.93 20.48 -3.59
N ALA A 310 -13.88 20.50 -4.92
CA ALA A 310 -14.44 21.58 -5.74
C ALA A 310 -15.98 21.63 -5.66
N PHE A 311 -16.65 20.48 -5.74
CA PHE A 311 -18.11 20.36 -5.62
C PHE A 311 -18.62 20.75 -4.22
N THR A 312 -17.85 20.45 -3.17
CA THR A 312 -18.23 20.87 -1.81
C THR A 312 -18.18 22.40 -1.64
N ARG A 313 -17.39 23.11 -2.47
CA ARG A 313 -17.38 24.58 -2.51
C ARG A 313 -18.54 25.15 -3.33
N ASP A 314 -18.91 24.49 -4.42
CA ASP A 314 -20.05 24.86 -5.28
C ASP A 314 -20.93 23.65 -5.58
N SER A 315 -21.86 23.37 -4.65
CA SER A 315 -22.73 22.19 -4.71
C SER A 315 -23.86 22.31 -5.73
N SER A 316 -23.97 23.45 -6.41
CA SER A 316 -24.94 23.66 -7.49
C SER A 316 -24.46 23.06 -8.81
N ASN A 317 -23.15 22.86 -8.96
CA ASN A 317 -22.57 22.45 -10.23
C ASN A 317 -22.55 20.92 -10.40
N LEU A 318 -23.65 20.38 -10.94
CA LEU A 318 -23.80 18.95 -11.22
C LEU A 318 -22.81 18.41 -12.26
N THR A 319 -22.18 19.26 -13.09
CA THR A 319 -21.17 18.80 -14.05
C THR A 319 -19.88 18.35 -13.35
N ILE A 320 -19.46 19.06 -12.30
CA ILE A 320 -18.29 18.67 -11.49
C ILE A 320 -18.56 17.36 -10.76
N ALA A 321 -19.77 17.18 -10.22
CA ALA A 321 -20.19 15.92 -9.61
C ALA A 321 -20.15 14.76 -10.61
N ASN A 322 -20.59 14.98 -11.85
CA ASN A 322 -20.54 13.99 -12.91
C ASN A 322 -19.09 13.53 -13.22
N TYR A 323 -18.17 14.50 -13.35
CA TYR A 323 -16.76 14.20 -13.55
C TYR A 323 -16.16 13.46 -12.34
N ALA A 324 -16.54 13.84 -11.11
CA ALA A 324 -16.08 13.16 -9.89
C ALA A 324 -16.55 11.70 -9.83
N ILE A 325 -17.83 11.43 -10.14
CA ILE A 325 -18.38 10.06 -10.23
C ILE A 325 -17.59 9.25 -11.26
N THR A 326 -17.35 9.81 -12.43
CA THR A 326 -16.57 9.15 -13.48
C THR A 326 -15.17 8.76 -12.97
N CYS A 327 -14.48 9.69 -12.29
CA CYS A 327 -13.16 9.43 -11.71
C CYS A 327 -13.20 8.33 -10.65
N PHE A 328 -14.17 8.35 -9.73
CA PHE A 328 -14.28 7.35 -8.68
C PHE A 328 -14.66 5.96 -9.20
N LEU A 329 -15.50 5.87 -10.23
CA LEU A 329 -15.83 4.60 -10.89
C LEU A 329 -14.61 4.03 -11.62
N GLN A 330 -13.83 4.85 -12.32
CA GLN A 330 -12.57 4.41 -12.93
C GLN A 330 -11.55 3.95 -11.87
N ALA A 331 -11.45 4.66 -10.74
CA ALA A 331 -10.61 4.23 -9.62
C ALA A 331 -11.09 2.91 -8.98
N SER A 332 -12.39 2.62 -9.03
CA SER A 332 -12.99 1.41 -8.47
C SER A 332 -12.77 0.15 -9.33
N ARG A 333 -12.17 0.29 -10.52
CA ARG A 333 -11.78 -0.84 -11.39
C ARG A 333 -10.65 -1.68 -10.79
N SER A 334 -9.98 -1.18 -9.75
CA SER A 334 -8.90 -1.90 -9.08
C SER A 334 -9.39 -3.17 -8.38
N GLU A 335 -8.55 -4.20 -8.36
CA GLU A 335 -8.82 -5.45 -7.62
C GLU A 335 -8.81 -5.27 -6.10
N ASN A 336 -8.31 -4.13 -5.59
CA ASN A 336 -8.23 -3.90 -4.14
C ASN A 336 -9.57 -3.47 -3.56
N GLU A 337 -10.26 -4.43 -2.94
CA GLU A 337 -11.58 -4.22 -2.37
C GLU A 337 -11.65 -3.11 -1.32
N ALA A 338 -10.71 -3.11 -0.37
CA ALA A 338 -10.70 -2.14 0.72
C ALA A 338 -10.59 -0.69 0.23
N LYS A 339 -9.82 -0.46 -0.84
CA LYS A 339 -9.67 0.88 -1.44
C LYS A 339 -10.89 1.27 -2.26
N ALA A 340 -11.41 0.36 -3.08
CA ALA A 340 -12.57 0.61 -3.92
C ALA A 340 -13.82 0.94 -3.10
N ARG A 341 -14.00 0.30 -1.93
CA ARG A 341 -15.12 0.62 -1.01
C ARG A 341 -15.20 2.11 -0.68
N LYS A 342 -14.08 2.78 -0.38
CA LYS A 342 -14.05 4.23 -0.09
C LYS A 342 -14.58 5.04 -1.29
N TYR A 343 -14.19 4.70 -2.51
CA TYR A 343 -14.58 5.45 -3.70
C TYR A 343 -16.06 5.23 -4.04
N LEU A 344 -16.56 4.00 -3.91
CA LEU A 344 -17.97 3.71 -4.12
C LEU A 344 -18.87 4.43 -3.10
N ALA A 345 -18.43 4.54 -1.83
CA ALA A 345 -19.13 5.35 -0.83
C ALA A 345 -19.33 6.80 -1.29
N LYS A 346 -18.29 7.38 -1.90
CA LYS A 346 -18.33 8.75 -2.45
C LYS A 346 -19.25 8.87 -3.65
N VAL A 347 -19.30 7.85 -4.51
CA VAL A 347 -20.26 7.80 -5.62
C VAL A 347 -21.69 7.83 -5.10
N PHE A 348 -22.04 7.01 -4.10
CA PHE A 348 -23.39 7.03 -3.51
C PHE A 348 -23.70 8.36 -2.82
N TRP A 349 -22.71 8.97 -2.17
CA TRP A 349 -22.87 10.30 -1.58
C TRP A 349 -23.16 11.36 -2.66
N LEU A 350 -22.42 11.38 -3.76
CA LEU A 350 -22.65 12.31 -4.88
C LEU A 350 -24.02 12.09 -5.55
N LEU A 351 -24.45 10.84 -5.69
CA LEU A 351 -25.79 10.52 -6.21
C LEU A 351 -26.92 11.10 -5.35
N SER A 352 -26.71 11.21 -4.03
CA SER A 352 -27.74 11.75 -3.13
C SER A 352 -28.11 13.21 -3.38
N PHE A 353 -27.27 13.97 -4.10
CA PHE A 353 -27.53 15.36 -4.50
C PHE A 353 -28.31 15.49 -5.80
N GLU A 354 -28.60 14.38 -6.49
CA GLU A 354 -29.41 14.40 -7.70
C GLU A 354 -30.86 14.80 -7.35
N SER A 355 -31.32 15.92 -7.91
CA SER A 355 -32.70 16.39 -7.76
C SER A 355 -33.68 15.50 -8.54
N GLU A 356 -34.91 15.35 -8.03
CA GLU A 356 -36.00 14.67 -8.72
C GLU A 356 -36.29 15.33 -10.08
N GLY A 357 -35.72 14.80 -11.17
CA GLY A 357 -35.88 15.30 -12.54
C GLY A 357 -34.60 15.38 -13.37
N SER A 358 -33.43 15.38 -12.73
CA SER A 358 -32.14 15.20 -13.41
C SER A 358 -31.75 13.72 -13.34
N SER A 359 -31.26 13.16 -14.45
CA SER A 359 -30.73 11.79 -14.52
C SER A 359 -29.25 11.77 -14.94
N VAL A 360 -28.59 12.93 -14.93
CA VAL A 360 -27.24 13.09 -15.46
C VAL A 360 -26.21 12.28 -14.65
N LEU A 361 -26.36 12.21 -13.33
CA LEU A 361 -25.42 11.47 -12.48
C LEU A 361 -25.71 9.97 -12.57
N SER A 362 -26.98 9.60 -12.52
CA SER A 362 -27.44 8.23 -12.71
C SER A 362 -26.98 7.63 -14.05
N GLU A 363 -27.14 8.34 -15.16
CA GLU A 363 -26.72 7.86 -16.49
C GLU A 363 -25.21 7.62 -16.59
N SER A 364 -24.41 8.49 -15.97
CA SER A 364 -22.96 8.30 -15.91
C SER A 364 -22.56 7.07 -15.09
N VAL A 365 -23.26 6.80 -13.98
CA VAL A 365 -23.06 5.56 -13.23
C VAL A 365 -23.37 4.35 -14.09
N GLU A 366 -24.47 4.35 -14.83
CA GLU A 366 -24.81 3.25 -15.73
C GLU A 366 -23.70 2.99 -16.75
N LYS A 367 -23.23 4.06 -17.42
CA LYS A 367 -22.20 3.98 -18.45
C LYS A 367 -20.87 3.42 -17.95
N TYR A 368 -20.40 3.87 -16.78
CA TYR A 368 -19.08 3.51 -16.26
C TYR A 368 -19.10 2.32 -15.29
N SER A 369 -20.27 1.91 -14.78
CA SER A 369 -20.41 0.76 -13.86
C SER A 369 -19.95 -0.57 -14.45
N VAL A 370 -20.07 -0.75 -15.78
CA VAL A 370 -19.66 -1.97 -16.50
C VAL A 370 -18.16 -2.25 -16.33
N GLY A 371 -17.34 -1.21 -16.13
CA GLY A 371 -15.90 -1.37 -15.91
C GLY A 371 -15.53 -1.84 -14.50
N VAL A 372 -16.44 -1.74 -13.53
CA VAL A 372 -16.18 -2.05 -12.12
C VAL A 372 -16.49 -3.52 -11.83
N PRO A 373 -15.54 -4.30 -11.27
CA PRO A 373 -15.78 -5.70 -10.94
C PRO A 373 -16.99 -5.89 -10.02
N ALA A 374 -17.84 -6.88 -10.32
CA ALA A 374 -19.06 -7.17 -9.56
C ALA A 374 -18.82 -7.38 -8.04
N MET A 375 -17.65 -7.91 -7.68
CA MET A 375 -17.25 -8.14 -6.29
C MET A 375 -17.20 -6.83 -5.47
N GLN A 376 -16.85 -5.70 -6.10
CA GLN A 376 -16.74 -4.42 -5.40
C GLN A 376 -18.09 -3.87 -4.92
N TRP A 377 -19.18 -4.28 -5.58
CA TRP A 377 -20.53 -3.84 -5.25
C TRP A 377 -21.16 -4.62 -4.08
N LEU A 378 -20.58 -5.76 -3.69
CA LEU A 378 -21.17 -6.66 -2.68
C LEU A 378 -21.34 -5.99 -1.31
N ALA A 379 -20.33 -5.23 -0.88
CA ALA A 379 -20.39 -4.49 0.39
C ALA A 379 -21.47 -3.39 0.40
N TRP A 380 -21.94 -2.97 -0.78
CA TRP A 380 -22.86 -1.86 -0.98
C TRP A 380 -24.27 -2.28 -1.40
N ILE A 381 -24.58 -3.58 -1.36
CA ILE A 381 -25.93 -4.09 -1.67
C ILE A 381 -27.03 -3.37 -0.86
N PRO A 382 -26.89 -3.13 0.46
CA PRO A 382 -27.90 -2.40 1.22
C PRO A 382 -28.15 -0.97 0.69
N GLN A 383 -27.10 -0.26 0.27
CA GLN A 383 -27.18 1.08 -0.29
C GLN A 383 -27.80 1.05 -1.69
N LEU A 384 -27.41 0.09 -2.53
CA LEU A 384 -28.03 -0.14 -3.84
C LEU A 384 -29.53 -0.39 -3.72
N LEU A 385 -29.96 -1.20 -2.74
CA LEU A 385 -31.37 -1.42 -2.46
C LEU A 385 -32.11 -0.15 -2.04
N THR A 386 -31.42 0.75 -1.32
CA THR A 386 -31.98 2.06 -0.96
C THR A 386 -32.15 2.95 -2.19
N CYS A 387 -31.12 3.01 -3.06
CA CYS A 387 -31.18 3.72 -4.33
C CYS A 387 -32.24 3.13 -5.30
N LEU A 388 -32.54 1.83 -5.20
CA LEU A 388 -33.58 1.18 -6.01
C LEU A 388 -34.99 1.76 -5.75
N VAL A 389 -35.25 2.18 -4.51
CA VAL A 389 -36.51 2.79 -4.08
C VAL A 389 -36.60 4.26 -4.49
N ARG A 390 -35.46 4.93 -4.69
CA ARG A 390 -35.36 6.34 -5.11
C ARG A 390 -35.54 6.50 -6.63
N SER A 391 -35.38 7.74 -7.11
CA SER A 391 -35.39 8.13 -8.53
C SER A 391 -34.36 7.35 -9.36
N GLU A 392 -33.22 7.00 -8.77
CA GLU A 392 -32.07 6.32 -9.39
C GLU A 392 -32.32 4.84 -9.78
N GLY A 393 -33.47 4.28 -9.39
CA GLY A 393 -33.61 2.82 -9.36
C GLY A 393 -33.61 2.09 -10.71
N LYS A 394 -33.75 2.78 -11.86
CA LYS A 394 -33.58 2.13 -13.17
C LYS A 394 -32.12 1.73 -13.42
N VAL A 395 -31.17 2.61 -13.11
CA VAL A 395 -29.74 2.35 -13.27
C VAL A 395 -29.28 1.28 -12.30
N VAL A 396 -29.71 1.41 -11.04
CA VAL A 396 -29.34 0.46 -9.98
C VAL A 396 -29.93 -0.93 -10.22
N GLN A 397 -31.11 -1.02 -10.84
CA GLN A 397 -31.66 -2.29 -11.28
C GLN A 397 -30.73 -3.01 -12.27
N ASN A 398 -30.21 -2.30 -13.28
CA ASN A 398 -29.28 -2.88 -14.25
C ASN A 398 -27.99 -3.36 -13.60
N LEU A 399 -27.46 -2.57 -12.66
CA LEU A 399 -26.28 -2.93 -11.87
C LEU A 399 -26.53 -4.16 -10.99
N LEU A 400 -27.63 -4.21 -10.24
CA LEU A 400 -28.00 -5.36 -9.41
C LEU A 400 -28.24 -6.62 -10.24
N ASN A 401 -28.76 -6.49 -11.47
CA ASN A 401 -28.88 -7.61 -12.39
C ASN A 401 -27.50 -8.14 -12.82
N GLN A 402 -26.53 -7.27 -13.12
CA GLN A 402 -25.16 -7.69 -13.46
C GLN A 402 -24.47 -8.37 -12.28
N VAL A 403 -24.56 -7.79 -11.07
CA VAL A 403 -24.00 -8.38 -9.85
C VAL A 403 -24.69 -9.70 -9.52
N GLY A 404 -26.02 -9.76 -9.62
CA GLY A 404 -26.83 -10.94 -9.34
C GLY A 404 -26.58 -12.12 -10.28
N LYS A 405 -26.08 -11.87 -11.50
CA LYS A 405 -25.62 -12.94 -12.41
C LYS A 405 -24.36 -13.65 -11.91
N LEU A 406 -23.45 -12.93 -11.26
CA LEU A 406 -22.18 -13.48 -10.75
C LEU A 406 -22.26 -13.94 -9.29
N PHE A 407 -23.03 -13.21 -8.47
CA PHE A 407 -23.18 -13.43 -7.04
C PHE A 407 -24.66 -13.51 -6.64
N PRO A 408 -25.40 -14.56 -7.07
CA PRO A 408 -26.85 -14.67 -6.85
C PRO A 408 -27.22 -14.70 -5.37
N GLN A 409 -26.48 -15.44 -4.54
CA GLN A 409 -26.75 -15.59 -3.11
C GLN A 409 -26.66 -14.25 -2.35
N ALA A 410 -25.69 -13.40 -2.72
CA ALA A 410 -25.50 -12.11 -2.08
C ALA A 410 -26.63 -11.12 -2.39
N VAL A 411 -27.25 -11.22 -3.58
CA VAL A 411 -28.28 -10.28 -4.04
C VAL A 411 -29.71 -10.79 -3.75
N TYR A 412 -29.96 -12.11 -3.82
CA TYR A 412 -31.30 -12.69 -3.73
C TYR A 412 -32.00 -12.38 -2.40
N LEU A 413 -31.37 -12.73 -1.28
CA LEU A 413 -32.00 -12.59 0.04
C LEU A 413 -32.28 -11.10 0.38
N PRO A 414 -31.35 -10.16 0.16
CA PRO A 414 -31.63 -8.74 0.36
C PRO A 414 -32.75 -8.19 -0.54
N VAL A 415 -32.77 -8.52 -1.84
CA VAL A 415 -33.83 -8.06 -2.77
C VAL A 415 -35.19 -8.64 -2.39
N ARG A 416 -35.24 -9.94 -2.04
CA ARG A 416 -36.48 -10.61 -1.60
C ARG A 416 -37.03 -9.95 -0.34
N THR A 417 -36.15 -9.65 0.62
CA THR A 417 -36.53 -8.98 1.86
C THR A 417 -37.13 -7.61 1.57
N LEU A 418 -36.48 -6.80 0.72
CA LEU A 418 -37.01 -5.50 0.31
C LEU A 418 -38.39 -5.62 -0.38
N TYR A 419 -38.53 -6.57 -1.33
CA TYR A 419 -39.79 -6.81 -2.02
C TYR A 419 -40.95 -7.14 -1.05
N LEU A 420 -40.70 -8.02 -0.07
CA LEU A 420 -41.69 -8.39 0.93
C LEU A 420 -42.05 -7.21 1.84
N THR A 421 -41.06 -6.42 2.26
CA THR A 421 -41.29 -5.20 3.06
C THR A 421 -42.18 -4.21 2.33
N LEU A 422 -41.86 -3.90 1.05
CA LEU A 422 -42.67 -2.99 0.22
C LEU A 422 -44.10 -3.51 0.02
N ARG A 423 -44.27 -4.83 -0.14
CA ARG A 423 -45.58 -5.47 -0.27
C ARG A 423 -46.42 -5.34 1.00
N ILE A 424 -45.79 -5.49 2.18
CA ILE A 424 -46.46 -5.32 3.48
C ILE A 424 -46.85 -3.85 3.67
N GLU A 425 -45.96 -2.91 3.36
CA GLU A 425 -46.22 -1.47 3.46
C GLU A 425 -47.38 -1.05 2.57
N GLN A 426 -47.41 -1.53 1.32
CA GLN A 426 -48.50 -1.25 0.40
C GLN A 426 -49.84 -1.78 0.91
N ARG A 427 -49.88 -3.01 1.42
CA ARG A 427 -51.09 -3.60 2.06
C ARG A 427 -51.51 -2.80 3.30
N GLY A 428 -50.56 -2.29 4.07
CA GLY A 428 -50.80 -1.43 5.22
C GLY A 428 -51.43 -0.09 4.83
N ARG A 429 -50.92 0.57 3.79
CA ARG A 429 -51.51 1.82 3.24
C ARG A 429 -52.93 1.60 2.75
N HIS A 430 -53.16 0.55 1.96
CA HIS A 430 -54.51 0.19 1.49
C HIS A 430 -55.52 -0.06 2.62
N LYS A 431 -55.09 -0.65 3.74
CA LYS A 431 -55.95 -0.87 4.92
C LYS A 431 -56.23 0.41 5.72
N ARG A 432 -55.39 1.44 5.62
CA ARG A 432 -55.55 2.74 6.29
C ARG A 432 -56.38 3.74 5.49
N ASP A 433 -56.47 3.56 4.16
CA ASP A 433 -57.23 4.43 3.26
C ASP A 433 -58.55 3.81 2.72
N PRO A 434 -59.47 3.22 3.53
CA PRO A 434 -60.80 2.84 3.01
C PRO A 434 -61.77 4.04 2.87
N ALA A 435 -61.37 5.27 3.21
CA ALA A 435 -62.29 6.39 3.43
C ALA A 435 -62.66 7.26 2.21
N THR A 436 -62.23 6.94 0.99
CA THR A 436 -62.59 7.72 -0.22
C THR A 436 -63.39 6.98 -1.29
N GLN A 437 -63.81 5.74 -1.03
CA GLN A 437 -64.75 5.03 -1.91
C GLN A 437 -66.11 4.86 -1.22
N HIS A 438 -66.87 5.96 -1.11
CA HIS A 438 -68.32 5.89 -0.97
C HIS A 438 -68.95 6.57 -2.19
N GLY A 439 -69.17 5.75 -3.22
CA GLY A 439 -69.94 6.08 -4.42
C GLY A 439 -70.39 4.78 -5.08
N ASN A 440 -71.61 4.36 -4.76
CA ASN A 440 -72.36 3.20 -5.27
C ASN A 440 -71.88 2.59 -6.59
N GLN A 441 -71.29 1.38 -6.53
CA GLN A 441 -71.36 0.35 -7.58
C GLN A 441 -71.02 -1.03 -6.97
N PRO A 442 -71.58 -2.16 -7.47
CA PRO A 442 -71.43 -3.48 -6.88
C PRO A 442 -69.99 -4.02 -7.05
N PRO A 443 -69.55 -4.99 -6.22
CA PRO A 443 -68.14 -5.37 -6.12
C PRO A 443 -67.70 -6.14 -7.37
N SER A 444 -66.94 -5.49 -8.26
CA SER A 444 -66.18 -6.19 -9.30
C SER A 444 -64.99 -6.90 -8.67
N SER A 445 -64.90 -8.21 -8.88
CA SER A 445 -63.95 -9.15 -8.30
C SER A 445 -62.52 -9.04 -8.85
N SER A 446 -61.92 -7.85 -8.93
CA SER A 446 -60.50 -7.71 -9.31
C SER A 446 -59.87 -6.33 -9.01
N ASP A 447 -60.00 -5.81 -7.79
CA ASP A 447 -59.09 -4.73 -7.36
C ASP A 447 -57.70 -5.32 -7.08
N THR A 448 -57.01 -5.62 -8.19
CA THR A 448 -55.60 -6.01 -8.18
C THR A 448 -54.80 -4.81 -7.69
N ILE A 449 -54.30 -4.92 -6.46
CA ILE A 449 -53.39 -3.95 -5.85
C ILE A 449 -52.26 -3.64 -6.85
N ARG A 450 -52.26 -2.44 -7.45
CA ARG A 450 -51.30 -2.04 -8.49
C ARG A 450 -49.91 -1.93 -7.86
N ALA A 451 -48.99 -2.82 -8.23
CA ALA A 451 -47.64 -2.84 -7.67
C ALA A 451 -46.93 -1.48 -7.81
N THR A 452 -46.23 -1.03 -6.76
CA THR A 452 -45.43 0.20 -6.83
C THR A 452 -44.23 0.00 -7.75
N GLU A 453 -43.71 1.09 -8.32
CA GLU A 453 -42.56 1.04 -9.22
C GLU A 453 -41.32 0.34 -8.60
N PRO A 454 -40.94 0.59 -7.33
CA PRO A 454 -39.87 -0.18 -6.67
C PRO A 454 -40.16 -1.68 -6.56
N MET A 455 -41.42 -2.07 -6.32
CA MET A 455 -41.81 -3.49 -6.27
C MET A 455 -41.65 -4.18 -7.63
N LEU A 456 -41.99 -3.50 -8.72
CA LEU A 456 -41.80 -4.01 -10.07
C LEU A 456 -40.31 -4.22 -10.38
N ARG A 457 -39.45 -3.28 -9.96
CA ARG A 457 -37.99 -3.39 -10.10
C ARG A 457 -37.44 -4.60 -9.35
N CYS A 458 -37.80 -4.77 -8.08
CA CYS A 458 -37.40 -5.95 -7.29
C CYS A 458 -37.90 -7.26 -7.92
N SER A 459 -39.17 -7.30 -8.37
CA SER A 459 -39.73 -8.48 -9.01
C SER A 459 -38.96 -8.89 -10.27
N ARG A 460 -38.51 -7.92 -11.06
CA ARG A 460 -37.72 -8.19 -12.27
C ARG A 460 -36.31 -8.70 -11.95
N ILE A 461 -35.68 -8.18 -10.89
CA ILE A 461 -34.37 -8.69 -10.43
C ILE A 461 -34.51 -10.14 -9.96
N LEU A 462 -35.52 -10.45 -9.15
CA LEU A 462 -35.80 -11.81 -8.68
C LEU A 462 -36.11 -12.78 -9.83
N GLN A 463 -36.84 -12.32 -10.85
CA GLN A 463 -37.11 -13.10 -12.06
C GLN A 463 -35.81 -13.44 -12.79
N ILE A 464 -34.95 -12.45 -13.03
CA ILE A 464 -33.66 -12.64 -13.70
C ILE A 464 -32.78 -13.60 -12.91
N GLN A 465 -32.74 -13.48 -11.58
CA GLN A 465 -31.96 -14.41 -10.76
C GLN A 465 -32.45 -15.84 -10.89
N ARG A 466 -33.77 -16.06 -10.88
CA ARG A 466 -34.37 -17.38 -11.08
C ARG A 466 -34.06 -17.95 -12.48
N ASP A 467 -34.06 -17.11 -13.50
CA ASP A 467 -33.83 -17.53 -14.88
C ASP A 467 -32.35 -17.91 -15.12
N PHE A 468 -31.41 -17.18 -14.51
CA PHE A 468 -29.98 -17.46 -14.62
C PHE A 468 -29.51 -18.57 -13.69
N HIS A 469 -30.09 -18.67 -12.48
CA HIS A 469 -29.69 -19.61 -11.44
C HIS A 469 -30.92 -20.35 -10.89
N PRO A 470 -31.54 -21.26 -11.67
CA PRO A 470 -32.79 -21.92 -11.27
C PRO A 470 -32.62 -22.91 -10.11
N THR A 471 -31.40 -23.40 -9.87
CA THR A 471 -31.06 -24.38 -8.84
C THR A 471 -30.54 -23.77 -7.53
N VAL A 472 -30.10 -22.51 -7.57
CA VAL A 472 -29.61 -21.73 -6.40
C VAL A 472 -30.76 -20.92 -5.86
#